data_AF-A0A852RSX4-F1
#
_entry.id   AF-A0A852RSX4-F1
#
_cell.length_a   1.000
_cell.length_b   1.000
_cell.length_c   1.000
_cell.angle_alpha   90.00
_cell.angle_beta   90.00
_cell.angle_gamma   90.00
#
_symmetry.space_group_name_H-M   'P 1'
#
loop_
_entity.id
_entity.type
_entity.pdbx_description
1 polymer ?
#
loop_
_entity_poly.entity_id
_entity_poly.type
_entity_poly.pdbx_seq_one_letter_code
_entity_poly.pdbx_strand_id
1 'polypeptide(L)'
;MSRAPKTFRSRYSDAIWAPNALRPNEKLVALTYIRYAGAKDPRTGEIADDDVSWVDSVTLAEHTGIRSRDTLHRALKALVEAGWMVQIEAARQYRSPRYRLTIPDRPDVRFTYTCDADTG
;
A
#
# COMPACT_ATOMS: atom_id res chain seq x y z
N MET A 1 25.34 9.85 -19.13
CA MET A 1 24.98 8.57 -18.48
C MET A 1 23.47 8.49 -18.41
N SER A 2 22.83 7.63 -19.21
CA SER A 2 21.36 7.48 -19.18
C SER A 2 20.98 6.78 -17.87
N ARG A 3 20.15 7.42 -17.04
CA ARG A 3 19.69 6.85 -15.76
C ARG A 3 18.83 5.63 -16.06
N ALA A 4 19.17 4.47 -15.52
CA ALA A 4 18.34 3.27 -15.65
C ALA A 4 16.89 3.58 -15.21
N PRO A 5 15.87 3.02 -15.89
CA PRO A 5 14.49 3.28 -15.54
C PRO A 5 14.22 2.85 -14.10
N LYS A 6 13.52 3.69 -13.32
CA LYS A 6 13.14 3.37 -11.95
C LYS A 6 12.24 2.13 -11.94
N THR A 7 12.56 1.16 -11.09
CA THR A 7 11.72 -0.03 -10.88
C THR A 7 10.33 0.36 -10.39
N PHE A 8 9.33 -0.52 -10.58
CA PHE A 8 7.97 -0.28 -10.07
C PHE A 8 7.98 0.04 -8.58
N ARG A 9 8.73 -0.74 -7.78
CA ARG A 9 8.93 -0.52 -6.35
C ARG A 9 9.44 0.88 -6.01
N SER A 10 10.43 1.40 -6.76
CA SER A 10 10.93 2.75 -6.55
C SER A 10 9.88 3.80 -6.91
N ARG A 11 9.18 3.65 -8.05
CA ARG A 11 8.13 4.58 -8.46
C ARG A 11 6.96 4.61 -7.48
N TYR A 12 6.52 3.44 -7.02
CA TYR A 12 5.44 3.30 -6.05
C TYR A 12 5.83 3.89 -4.70
N SER A 13 7.04 3.58 -4.20
CA SER A 13 7.55 4.16 -2.96
C SER A 13 7.64 5.68 -3.05
N ASP A 14 8.14 6.24 -4.15
CA ASP A 14 8.18 7.70 -4.32
C ASP A 14 6.76 8.30 -4.33
N ALA A 15 5.80 7.64 -5.00
CA ALA A 15 4.44 8.11 -5.14
C ALA A 15 3.66 8.15 -3.82
N ILE A 16 3.81 7.14 -2.95
CA ILE A 16 3.13 7.13 -1.63
C ILE A 16 3.62 8.25 -0.70
N TRP A 17 4.85 8.73 -0.91
CA TRP A 17 5.44 9.84 -0.14
C TRP A 17 5.14 11.21 -0.74
N ALA A 18 4.50 11.28 -1.91
CA ALA A 18 4.07 12.54 -2.49
C ALA A 18 3.14 13.29 -1.52
N PRO A 19 3.17 14.64 -1.50
CA PRO A 19 2.30 15.45 -0.67
C PRO A 19 0.83 15.10 -0.92
N ASN A 20 0.05 14.97 0.16
CA ASN A 20 -1.40 14.73 0.15
C ASN A 20 -1.86 13.43 -0.53
N ALA A 21 -0.94 12.52 -0.90
CA ALA A 21 -1.28 11.27 -1.56
C ALA A 21 -2.04 10.28 -0.65
N LEU A 22 -1.60 10.17 0.61
CA LEU A 22 -2.06 9.16 1.58
C LEU A 22 -1.91 9.67 3.03
N ARG A 23 -2.72 9.15 3.96
CA ARG A 23 -2.54 9.35 5.41
C ARG A 23 -1.32 8.59 5.93
N PRO A 24 -0.75 8.97 7.09
CA PRO A 24 0.41 8.27 7.66
C PRO A 24 0.25 6.75 7.77
N ASN A 25 -0.89 6.26 8.29
CA ASN A 25 -1.14 4.82 8.41
C ASN A 25 -1.27 4.13 7.05
N GLU A 26 -1.88 4.79 6.07
CA GLU A 26 -2.00 4.28 4.70
C GLU A 26 -0.63 4.19 4.03
N LYS A 27 0.27 5.17 4.26
CA LYS A 27 1.67 5.11 3.78
C LYS A 27 2.41 3.91 4.36
N LEU A 28 2.29 3.65 5.66
CA LEU A 28 2.94 2.51 6.31
C LEU A 28 2.41 1.17 5.77
N VAL A 29 1.09 1.06 5.59
CA VAL A 29 0.47 -0.14 5.00
C VAL A 29 0.94 -0.32 3.56
N ALA A 30 0.87 0.71 2.72
CA ALA A 30 1.31 0.67 1.33
C ALA A 30 2.80 0.33 1.20
N LEU A 31 3.65 0.91 2.05
CA LEU A 31 5.09 0.61 2.11
C LEU A 31 5.35 -0.85 2.50
N THR A 32 4.55 -1.39 3.42
CA THR A 32 4.63 -2.81 3.79
C THR A 32 4.25 -3.69 2.61
N TYR A 33 3.13 -3.41 1.93
CA TYR A 33 2.73 -4.22 0.78
C TYR A 33 3.74 -4.20 -0.36
N ILE A 34 4.29 -3.04 -0.74
CA ILE A 34 5.32 -2.99 -1.77
C ILE A 34 6.59 -3.72 -1.32
N ARG A 35 6.85 -3.84 -0.01
CA ARG A 35 7.99 -4.61 0.51
C ARG A 35 7.91 -6.08 0.14
N TYR A 36 6.70 -6.64 0.16
CA TYR A 36 6.37 -8.02 -0.14
C TYR A 36 5.92 -8.26 -1.59
N ALA A 37 5.91 -7.22 -2.42
CA ALA A 37 5.58 -7.37 -3.84
C ALA A 37 6.65 -8.20 -4.57
N GLY A 38 6.21 -9.05 -5.50
CA GLY A 38 7.09 -9.99 -6.22
C GLY A 38 7.64 -11.12 -5.33
N ALA A 39 7.06 -11.33 -4.14
CA ALA A 39 7.46 -12.46 -3.31
C ALA A 39 7.15 -13.79 -4.00
N LYS A 40 7.92 -14.82 -3.67
CA LYS A 40 7.61 -16.19 -4.05
C LYS A 40 6.48 -16.70 -3.17
N ASP A 41 5.41 -17.21 -3.77
CA ASP A 41 4.36 -17.91 -3.04
C ASP A 41 4.97 -19.16 -2.40
N PRO A 42 4.99 -19.26 -1.06
CA PRO A 42 5.59 -20.40 -0.38
C PRO A 42 4.85 -21.72 -0.65
N ARG A 43 3.62 -21.68 -1.19
CA ARG A 43 2.79 -22.85 -1.42
C ARG A 43 2.86 -23.35 -2.87
N THR A 44 2.73 -22.46 -3.84
CA THR A 44 2.82 -22.83 -5.27
C THR A 44 4.24 -22.78 -5.80
N GLY A 45 5.13 -22.07 -5.10
CA GLY A 45 6.49 -21.78 -5.58
C GLY A 45 6.54 -20.75 -6.71
N GLU A 46 5.39 -20.19 -7.10
CA GLU A 46 5.29 -19.19 -8.15
C GLU A 46 5.84 -17.84 -7.68
N ILE A 47 6.58 -17.16 -8.56
CA ILE A 47 7.03 -15.79 -8.31
C ILE A 47 5.93 -14.88 -8.84
N ALA A 48 5.38 -14.05 -7.97
CA ALA A 48 4.35 -13.10 -8.38
C ALA A 48 4.94 -11.95 -9.20
N ASP A 49 4.08 -11.26 -9.94
CA ASP A 49 4.44 -10.00 -10.61
C ASP A 49 5.02 -9.00 -9.58
N ASP A 50 5.89 -8.10 -10.06
CA ASP A 50 6.54 -7.06 -9.24
C ASP A 50 5.55 -6.07 -8.58
N ASP A 51 4.29 -6.08 -9.02
CA ASP A 51 3.20 -5.27 -8.49
C ASP A 51 2.18 -6.07 -7.68
N VAL A 52 2.32 -7.39 -7.55
CA VAL A 52 1.40 -8.24 -6.77
C VAL A 52 1.98 -8.58 -5.42
N SER A 53 1.17 -8.41 -4.37
CA SER A 53 1.57 -8.62 -2.99
C SER A 53 0.45 -9.26 -2.16
N TRP A 54 0.85 -10.07 -1.19
CA TRP A 54 0.00 -10.56 -0.11
C TRP A 54 0.75 -10.41 1.20
N VAL A 55 0.03 -9.94 2.21
CA VAL A 55 0.53 -9.81 3.57
C VAL A 55 -0.61 -10.23 4.49
N ASP A 56 -0.35 -11.16 5.40
CA ASP A 56 -1.32 -11.48 6.44
C ASP A 56 -1.38 -10.37 7.50
N SER A 57 -2.45 -10.37 8.29
CA SER A 57 -2.68 -9.32 9.28
C SER A 57 -1.62 -9.25 10.39
N VAL A 58 -0.95 -10.37 10.71
CA VAL A 58 0.07 -10.41 11.77
C VAL A 58 1.34 -9.74 11.26
N THR A 59 1.85 -10.17 10.11
CA THR A 59 3.00 -9.52 9.44
C THR A 59 2.71 -8.04 9.15
N LEU A 60 1.49 -7.71 8.73
CA LEU A 60 1.11 -6.31 8.49
C LEU A 60 1.16 -5.48 9.79
N ALA A 61 0.63 -6.00 10.90
CA ALA A 61 0.68 -5.31 12.19
C ALA A 61 2.10 -5.14 12.72
N GLU A 62 2.94 -6.16 12.58
CA GLU A 62 4.35 -6.14 13.00
C GLU A 62 5.17 -5.10 12.25
N HIS A 63 5.01 -5.01 10.93
CA HIS A 63 5.78 -4.08 10.10
C HIS A 63 5.28 -2.65 10.13
N THR A 64 3.98 -2.43 10.39
CA THR A 64 3.42 -1.08 10.49
C THR A 64 3.44 -0.53 11.91
N GLY A 65 3.61 -1.39 12.93
CA GLY A 65 3.45 -1.02 14.34
C GLY A 65 2.00 -0.74 14.76
N ILE A 66 1.04 -0.84 13.83
CA ILE A 66 -0.38 -0.59 14.08
C ILE A 66 -0.96 -1.81 14.79
N ARG A 67 -1.27 -1.66 16.08
CA ARG A 67 -1.84 -2.73 16.92
C ARG A 67 -3.34 -2.94 16.73
N SER A 68 -4.05 -1.91 16.24
CA SER A 68 -5.49 -1.97 16.01
C SER A 68 -5.81 -2.60 14.66
N ARG A 69 -6.48 -3.76 14.68
CA ARG A 69 -6.98 -4.43 13.49
C ARG A 69 -7.94 -3.56 12.68
N ASP A 70 -8.81 -2.81 13.35
CA ASP A 70 -9.74 -1.89 12.69
C ASP A 70 -9.01 -0.76 11.98
N THR A 71 -7.93 -0.25 12.56
CA THR A 71 -7.10 0.79 11.94
C THR A 71 -6.41 0.25 10.68
N LEU A 72 -5.86 -0.96 10.74
CA LEU A 72 -5.30 -1.64 9.57
C LEU A 72 -6.36 -1.83 8.48
N HIS A 73 -7.55 -2.31 8.86
CA HIS A 73 -8.62 -2.55 7.91
C HIS A 73 -9.13 -1.25 7.25
N ARG A 74 -9.26 -0.16 8.02
CA ARG A 74 -9.62 1.16 7.48
C ARG A 74 -8.57 1.70 6.52
N ALA A 75 -7.28 1.57 6.85
CA ALA A 75 -6.19 1.98 5.97
C ALA A 75 -6.16 1.17 4.66
N LEU A 76 -6.31 -0.15 4.76
CA LEU A 76 -6.44 -1.04 3.59
C LEU A 76 -7.62 -0.66 2.71
N LYS A 77 -8.80 -0.46 3.32
CA LYS A 77 -10.00 -0.04 2.60
C LYS A 77 -9.79 1.30 1.89
N ALA A 78 -9.20 2.29 2.58
CA ALA A 78 -8.91 3.59 1.99
C ALA A 78 -7.95 3.50 0.80
N LEU A 79 -6.90 2.66 0.88
CA LEU A 79 -5.97 2.41 -0.22
C LEU A 79 -6.67 1.80 -1.44
N VAL A 80 -7.58 0.85 -1.21
CA VAL A 80 -8.36 0.24 -2.29
C VAL A 80 -9.32 1.24 -2.92
N GLU A 81 -10.07 1.99 -2.11
CA GLU A 81 -11.00 3.03 -2.59
C GLU A 81 -10.30 4.16 -3.33
N ALA A 82 -9.08 4.53 -2.93
CA ALA A 82 -8.27 5.55 -3.58
C ALA A 82 -7.50 5.03 -4.81
N GLY A 83 -7.65 3.74 -5.16
CA GLY A 83 -7.04 3.16 -6.35
C GLY A 83 -5.52 2.93 -6.25
N TRP A 84 -4.98 2.87 -5.03
CA TRP A 84 -3.58 2.48 -4.78
C TRP A 84 -3.39 0.95 -4.75
N MET A 85 -4.48 0.23 -4.50
CA MET A 85 -4.50 -1.23 -4.46
C MET A 85 -5.76 -1.75 -5.12
N VAL A 86 -5.63 -2.82 -5.89
CA VAL A 86 -6.74 -3.56 -6.47
C VAL A 86 -6.73 -4.97 -5.90
N GLN A 87 -7.82 -5.35 -5.24
CA GLN A 87 -7.97 -6.71 -4.75
C GLN A 87 -8.15 -7.67 -5.93
N ILE A 88 -7.19 -8.57 -6.14
CA ILE A 88 -7.25 -9.58 -7.21
C ILE A 88 -7.73 -10.93 -6.67
N GLU A 89 -7.56 -11.20 -5.38
CA GLU A 89 -8.10 -12.40 -4.72
C GLU A 89 -8.65 -12.06 -3.34
N ALA A 90 -9.88 -12.53 -3.07
CA ALA A 90 -10.50 -12.43 -1.76
C ALA A 90 -9.80 -13.32 -0.72
N ALA A 91 -9.82 -12.90 0.53
CA ALA A 91 -9.37 -13.74 1.63
C ALA A 91 -10.21 -15.03 1.68
N ARG A 92 -9.57 -16.17 1.91
CA ARG A 92 -10.23 -17.47 2.09
C ARG A 92 -9.70 -18.13 3.36
N GLN A 93 -10.33 -19.22 3.81
CA GLN A 93 -9.84 -19.98 4.95
C GLN A 93 -8.36 -20.36 4.73
N TYR A 94 -7.49 -19.95 5.65
CA TYR A 94 -6.02 -20.10 5.58
C TYR A 94 -5.31 -19.33 4.45
N ARG A 95 -5.97 -18.36 3.81
CA ARG A 95 -5.40 -17.56 2.71
C ARG A 95 -5.61 -16.06 2.90
N SER A 96 -4.51 -15.33 2.94
CA SER A 96 -4.51 -13.87 2.91
C SER A 96 -5.00 -13.36 1.56
N PRO A 97 -5.69 -12.22 1.52
CA PRO A 97 -6.07 -11.59 0.27
C PRO A 97 -4.85 -11.17 -0.55
N ARG A 98 -4.97 -11.23 -1.88
CA ARG A 98 -3.95 -10.74 -2.81
C ARG A 98 -4.36 -9.40 -3.40
N TYR A 99 -3.39 -8.50 -3.49
CA TYR A 99 -3.59 -7.19 -4.07
C TYR A 99 -2.56 -6.94 -5.16
N ARG A 100 -3.00 -6.33 -6.25
CA ARG A 100 -2.14 -5.64 -7.21
C ARG A 100 -1.99 -4.19 -6.77
N LEU A 101 -0.76 -3.70 -6.74
CA LEU A 101 -0.40 -2.34 -6.37
C LEU A 101 -0.47 -1.46 -7.61
N THR A 102 -1.01 -0.26 -7.44
CA THR A 102 -1.27 0.66 -8.55
C THR A 102 -0.88 2.08 -8.15
N ILE A 103 -0.39 2.86 -9.10
CA ILE A 103 -0.14 4.29 -8.91
C ILE A 103 -1.28 5.01 -9.65
N PRO A 104 -2.25 5.61 -8.95
CA PRO A 104 -3.34 6.31 -9.62
C PRO A 104 -2.81 7.57 -10.32
N ASP A 105 -3.26 7.84 -11.55
CA ASP A 105 -2.87 9.03 -12.33
C ASP A 105 -3.26 10.34 -11.63
N ARG A 106 -4.28 10.28 -10.77
CA ARG A 106 -4.64 11.33 -9.81
C ARG A 106 -4.89 10.66 -8.47
N PRO A 107 -4.05 10.87 -7.44
CA PRO A 107 -4.47 10.52 -6.10
C PRO A 107 -5.74 11.33 -5.80
N ASP A 108 -6.83 10.67 -5.46
CA ASP A 108 -8.05 11.37 -5.04
C ASP A 108 -7.67 12.25 -3.84
N VAL A 109 -7.58 13.56 -4.05
CA VAL A 109 -6.99 14.52 -3.11
C VAL A 109 -8.00 14.76 -2.00
N ARG A 110 -8.18 13.78 -1.11
CA ARG A 110 -9.16 13.84 -0.01
C ARG A 110 -8.65 14.62 1.20
N PHE A 111 -7.47 15.24 1.10
CA PHE A 111 -6.83 15.95 2.20
C PHE A 111 -6.56 17.41 1.81
N THR A 112 -7.59 18.24 1.95
CA THR A 112 -7.37 19.66 2.28
C THR A 112 -6.88 19.70 3.71
N TYR A 113 -5.59 19.97 3.89
CA TYR A 113 -5.11 20.52 5.15
C TYR A 113 -5.66 21.94 5.21
N THR A 114 -6.79 22.15 5.88
CA THR A 114 -7.14 23.50 6.32
C THR A 114 -6.16 23.82 7.43
N CYS A 115 -5.05 24.45 7.06
CA CYS A 115 -4.25 25.22 7.99
C CYS A 115 -5.10 26.45 8.33
N ASP A 116 -6.05 26.28 9.25
CA ASP A 116 -6.70 27.44 9.84
C ASP A 116 -5.61 28.25 10.56
N ALA A 117 -5.53 29.48 10.10
CA ALA A 117 -4.46 30.41 10.35
C ALA A 117 -4.35 30.77 11.83
N ASP A 118 -3.12 31.16 12.17
CA ASP A 118 -2.78 32.07 13.26
C ASP A 118 -3.95 33.00 13.63
N THR A 119 -4.41 32.91 14.87
CA THR A 119 -5.08 34.03 15.52
C THR A 119 -4.08 34.57 16.53
N GLY A 120 -3.47 35.70 16.20
CA GLY A 120 -2.65 36.51 17.10
C GLY A 120 -3.47 37.28 18.11
#